data_AF-A0AAE0L3M3-F1
#
_entry.id   AF-A0AAE0L3M3-F1
#
_cell.length_a   1.000
_cell.length_b   1.000
_cell.length_c   1.000
_cell.angle_alpha   90.00
_cell.angle_beta   90.00
_cell.angle_gamma   90.00
#
_symmetry.space_group_name_H-M   'P 1'
#
loop_
_entity.id
_entity.type
_entity.pdbx_description
1 polymer ?
#
loop_
_entity_poly.entity_id
_entity_poly.type
_entity_poly.pdbx_seq_one_letter_code
_entity_poly.pdbx_strand_id
1 'polypeptide(L)'
;MSTESRTESGTLLAPVAAFGLDTSVKNNVQHVDDNRILFPVGRHLASFDLQSREMNFILESDKVAQIISLSISQNRKYLGVIEELEGGSSMQVVISPSKRPTFPLP
;
A
#
# COMPACT_ATOMS: atom_id res chain seq x y z
N MET A 1 -10.16 -34.04 25.81
CA MET A 1 -9.44 -32.76 25.94
C MET A 1 -9.91 -31.87 24.80
N SER A 2 -10.81 -30.95 25.11
CA SER A 2 -11.41 -30.03 24.15
C SER A 2 -10.53 -28.79 24.08
N THR A 3 -9.94 -28.51 22.92
CA THR A 3 -9.18 -27.28 22.69
C THR A 3 -10.18 -26.16 22.39
N GLU A 4 -10.50 -25.35 23.40
CA GLU A 4 -11.24 -24.11 23.22
C GLU A 4 -10.37 -23.09 22.47
N SER A 5 -10.75 -22.77 21.24
CA SER A 5 -10.17 -21.65 20.50
C SER A 5 -10.66 -20.35 21.13
N ARG A 6 -9.78 -19.67 21.84
CA ARG A 6 -10.04 -18.36 22.46
C ARG A 6 -10.26 -17.31 21.35
N THR A 7 -11.51 -16.93 21.11
CA THR A 7 -11.86 -15.81 20.24
C THR A 7 -11.55 -14.52 20.98
N GLU A 8 -10.40 -13.92 20.72
CA GLU A 8 -10.11 -12.58 21.22
C GLU A 8 -10.98 -11.55 20.48
N SER A 9 -11.98 -11.01 21.18
CA SER A 9 -12.77 -9.87 20.68
C SER A 9 -11.92 -8.61 20.78
N GLY A 10 -11.07 -8.39 19.78
CA GLY A 10 -10.31 -7.15 19.60
C GLY A 10 -11.08 -6.11 18.80
N THR A 11 -10.81 -4.84 19.05
CA THR A 11 -11.26 -3.75 18.17
C THR A 11 -10.39 -3.72 16.93
N LEU A 12 -11.01 -3.74 15.75
CA LEU A 12 -10.30 -3.58 14.48
C LEU A 12 -9.99 -2.11 14.23
N LEU A 13 -8.70 -1.79 14.07
CA LEU A 13 -8.25 -0.49 13.61
C LEU A 13 -7.88 -0.60 12.13
N ALA A 14 -8.32 0.37 11.34
CA ALA A 14 -7.96 0.47 9.93
C ALA A 14 -7.43 1.88 9.64
N PRO A 15 -6.34 2.02 8.86
CA PRO A 15 -5.84 3.32 8.46
C PRO A 15 -6.85 4.02 7.52
N VAL A 16 -7.14 5.28 7.81
CA VAL A 16 -8.09 6.10 7.02
C VAL A 16 -7.37 7.18 6.21
N ALA A 17 -6.33 7.77 6.78
CA ALA A 17 -5.55 8.81 6.14
C ALA A 17 -4.11 8.78 6.64
N ALA A 18 -3.20 9.21 5.77
CA ALA A 18 -1.82 9.47 6.10
C ALA A 18 -1.43 10.83 5.48
N PHE A 19 -0.52 11.53 6.15
CA PHE A 19 -0.07 12.85 5.73
C PHE A 19 1.46 12.88 5.68
N GLY A 20 1.99 13.63 4.73
CA GLY A 20 3.42 13.73 4.48
C GLY A 20 3.89 12.89 3.31
N LEU A 21 5.15 13.07 2.96
CA LEU A 21 5.83 12.40 1.86
C LEU A 21 7.21 11.97 2.35
N ASP A 22 7.61 10.73 2.05
CA ASP A 22 8.94 10.25 2.36
C ASP A 22 9.96 10.77 1.34
N THR A 23 10.80 11.73 1.75
CA THR A 23 11.81 12.34 0.88
C THR A 23 13.01 11.44 0.59
N SER A 24 13.15 10.31 1.31
CA SER A 24 14.23 9.34 1.07
C SER A 24 13.95 8.44 -0.14
N VAL A 25 12.67 8.28 -0.50
CA VAL A 25 12.22 7.45 -1.63
C VAL A 25 12.29 8.24 -2.94
N LYS A 26 13.02 7.73 -3.93
CA LYS A 26 13.05 8.33 -5.27
C LYS A 26 11.75 8.04 -6.02
N ASN A 27 11.28 9.04 -6.77
CA ASN A 27 10.04 8.96 -7.56
C ASN A 27 8.84 8.50 -6.70
N ASN A 28 8.76 9.04 -5.48
CA ASN A 28 7.80 8.71 -4.44
C ASN A 28 6.36 9.15 -4.69
N VAL A 29 6.08 9.87 -5.78
CA VAL A 29 4.71 10.15 -6.21
C VAL A 29 4.57 9.71 -7.66
N GLN A 30 3.64 8.80 -7.91
CA GLN A 30 3.35 8.25 -9.24
C GLN A 30 1.89 8.50 -9.60
N HIS A 31 1.66 9.01 -10.80
CA HIS A 31 0.30 9.10 -11.35
C HIS A 31 -0.10 7.74 -11.92
N VAL A 32 -1.09 7.11 -11.28
CA VAL A 32 -1.67 5.85 -11.76
C VAL A 32 -2.60 6.12 -12.93
N ASP A 33 -3.40 7.18 -12.82
CA ASP A 33 -4.23 7.75 -13.87
C ASP A 33 -4.36 9.27 -13.63
N ASP A 34 -5.26 9.92 -14.34
CA ASP A 34 -5.42 11.38 -14.26
C ASP A 34 -6.08 11.85 -12.95
N ASN A 35 -6.72 10.93 -12.22
CA ASN A 35 -7.45 11.21 -11.00
C ASN A 35 -6.88 10.49 -9.77
N ARG A 36 -5.82 9.68 -9.93
CA ARG A 36 -5.23 8.90 -8.83
C ARG A 36 -3.72 9.02 -8.79
N ILE A 37 -3.22 9.30 -7.59
CA ILE A 37 -1.80 9.27 -7.28
C ILE A 37 -1.49 8.12 -6.32
N LEU A 38 -0.26 7.63 -6.39
CA LEU A 38 0.25 6.60 -5.50
C LEU A 38 1.58 7.04 -4.90
N PHE A 39 1.73 6.83 -3.60
CA PHE A 39 2.92 7.25 -2.85
C PHE A 39 3.19 6.35 -1.64
N PRO A 40 4.44 6.24 -1.17
CA PRO A 40 4.80 5.44 -0.02
C PRO A 40 4.42 6.16 1.28
N VAL A 41 3.97 5.36 2.25
CA VAL A 41 3.65 5.77 3.62
C VAL A 41 4.30 4.75 4.56
N GLY A 42 5.55 5.04 4.94
CA GLY A 42 6.39 4.09 5.69
C GLY A 42 6.61 2.80 4.89
N ARG A 43 6.16 1.68 5.43
CA ARG A 43 6.23 0.35 4.80
C ARG A 43 5.05 0.02 3.88
N HIS A 44 4.07 0.92 3.73
CA HIS A 44 2.85 0.69 2.95
C HIS A 44 2.76 1.65 1.76
N LEU A 45 1.87 1.36 0.82
CA LEU A 45 1.53 2.27 -0.26
C LEU A 45 0.14 2.87 -0.06
N ALA A 46 0.01 4.17 -0.31
CA ALA A 46 -1.26 4.85 -0.36
C ALA A 46 -1.63 5.20 -1.80
N SER A 47 -2.86 4.88 -2.19
CA SER A 47 -3.50 5.36 -3.40
C SER A 47 -4.52 6.42 -3.02
N PHE A 48 -4.36 7.64 -3.54
CA PHE A 48 -5.23 8.77 -3.24
C PHE A 48 -6.00 9.20 -4.49
N ASP A 49 -7.32 9.25 -4.37
CA ASP A 49 -8.23 9.73 -5.42
C ASP A 49 -8.41 11.25 -5.26
N LEU A 50 -8.00 12.00 -6.29
CA LEU A 50 -7.99 13.46 -6.28
C LEU A 50 -9.41 14.05 -6.28
N GLN A 51 -10.38 13.36 -6.87
CA GLN A 51 -11.79 13.80 -6.90
C GLN A 51 -12.51 13.48 -5.60
N SER A 52 -12.50 12.22 -5.15
CA SER A 52 -13.22 11.83 -3.93
C SER A 52 -12.49 12.20 -2.64
N ARG A 53 -11.17 12.47 -2.73
CA ARG A 53 -10.26 12.67 -1.59
C ARG A 53 -10.17 11.47 -0.67
N GLU A 54 -10.47 10.28 -1.19
CA GLU A 54 -10.36 9.03 -0.45
C GLU A 54 -8.95 8.45 -0.60
N MET A 55 -8.44 7.88 0.49
CA MET A 55 -7.16 7.18 0.54
C MET A 55 -7.39 5.69 0.74
N ASN A 56 -6.75 4.88 -0.09
CA ASN A 56 -6.74 3.42 0.02
C ASN A 56 -5.32 2.95 0.30
N PHE A 57 -5.16 2.02 1.23
CA PHE A 57 -3.86 1.49 1.61
C PHE A 57 -3.66 0.11 1.01
N ILE A 58 -2.55 -0.06 0.29
CA ILE A 58 -2.04 -1.38 -0.11
C ILE A 58 -1.09 -1.79 1.00
N LEU A 59 -1.57 -2.69 1.86
CA LEU A 59 -0.88 -3.13 3.05
C LEU A 59 0.12 -4.23 2.72
N GLU A 60 1.39 -3.89 2.80
CA GLU A 60 2.47 -4.87 2.74
C GLU A 60 2.59 -5.72 4.01
N SER A 61 3.27 -6.87 3.85
CA SER A 61 3.56 -7.81 4.92
C SER A 61 4.37 -7.16 6.06
N ASP A 62 4.19 -7.64 7.28
CA ASP A 62 4.95 -7.18 8.45
C ASP A 62 6.48 -7.36 8.34
N LYS A 63 6.94 -8.17 7.37
CA LYS A 63 8.36 -8.40 7.08
C LYS A 63 9.01 -7.24 6.32
N VAL A 64 8.21 -6.34 5.75
CA VAL A 64 8.71 -5.16 5.02
C VAL A 64 9.05 -4.07 6.03
N ALA A 65 10.32 -3.66 6.05
CA ALA A 65 10.80 -2.56 6.86
C ALA A 65 10.42 -1.21 6.26
N GLN A 66 10.67 -1.02 4.97
CA GLN A 66 10.35 0.21 4.24
C GLN A 66 10.31 0.01 2.72
N ILE A 67 9.67 0.95 2.04
CA ILE A 67 9.70 1.06 0.57
C ILE A 67 10.89 1.92 0.18
N ILE A 68 11.71 1.45 -0.76
CA ILE A 68 12.95 2.14 -1.19
C ILE A 68 12.74 2.93 -2.49
N SER A 69 11.95 2.37 -3.42
CA SER A 69 11.77 2.94 -4.76
C SER A 69 10.50 2.45 -5.43
N LEU A 70 9.94 3.29 -6.31
CA LEU A 70 8.73 3.01 -7.08
C LEU A 70 8.94 3.31 -8.57
N SER A 71 8.29 2.53 -9.43
CA SER A 71 8.26 2.77 -10.87
C SER A 71 6.96 2.27 -11.48
N ILE A 72 6.34 3.07 -12.34
CA ILE A 72 5.13 2.67 -13.06
C ILE A 72 5.46 2.32 -14.52
N SER A 73 4.83 1.28 -15.06
CA SER A 73 4.95 0.92 -16.46
C SER A 73 4.36 2.00 -17.37
N GLN A 74 4.84 2.12 -18.61
CA GLN A 74 4.35 3.14 -19.56
C GLN A 74 2.85 3.05 -19.85
N ASN A 75 2.29 1.83 -19.83
CA ASN A 75 0.85 1.59 -20.00
C ASN A 75 0.04 1.77 -18.69
N ARG A 76 0.70 2.17 -17.59
CA ARG A 76 0.15 2.39 -16.24
C ARG A 76 -0.56 1.19 -15.60
N LYS A 77 -0.33 -0.03 -16.12
CA LYS A 77 -0.95 -1.27 -15.63
C LYS A 77 -0.14 -1.96 -14.55
N TYR A 78 1.17 -1.70 -14.46
CA TYR A 78 2.07 -2.37 -13.52
C TYR A 78 2.83 -1.34 -12.71
N LEU A 79 2.97 -1.62 -11.43
CA LEU A 79 3.79 -0.87 -10.49
C LEU A 79 4.92 -1.79 -10.01
N GLY A 80 6.16 -1.40 -10.26
CA GLY A 80 7.34 -2.00 -9.64
C GLY A 80 7.60 -1.32 -8.30
N VAL A 81 7.71 -2.12 -7.24
CA VAL A 81 8.01 -1.69 -5.88
C VAL A 81 9.28 -2.40 -5.44
N ILE A 82 10.23 -1.64 -4.89
CA ILE A 82 11.42 -2.20 -4.23
C ILE A 82 11.25 -1.98 -2.74
N GLU A 83 11.39 -3.07 -2.00
CA GLU A 83 11.16 -3.13 -0.56
C GLU A 83 12.42 -3.59 0.16
N GLU A 84 12.62 -3.07 1.36
CA GLU A 84 13.59 -3.59 2.30
C GLU A 84 12.91 -4.57 3.25
N LEU A 85 13.51 -5.74 3.44
CA LEU A 85 13.12 -6.73 4.44
C LEU A 85 14.23 -6.88 5.47
N GLU A 86 13.90 -7.47 6.63
CA GLU A 86 14.92 -7.93 7.57
C GLU A 86 15.84 -8.96 6.88
N GLY A 87 17.05 -8.52 6.51
CA GLY A 87 18.09 -9.35 5.90
C GLY A 87 18.28 -9.22 4.39
N GLY A 88 17.60 -8.30 3.71
CA GLY A 88 17.83 -8.04 2.28
C GLY A 88 16.80 -7.13 1.63
N SER A 89 16.81 -7.06 0.30
CA SER A 89 15.79 -6.33 -0.48
C SER A 89 15.00 -7.28 -1.36
N SER A 90 13.69 -7.05 -1.50
CA SER A 90 12.86 -7.73 -2.50
C SER A 90 12.38 -6.73 -3.55
N MET A 91 11.96 -7.27 -4.69
CA MET A 91 11.27 -6.52 -5.73
C MET A 91 9.95 -7.21 -6.01
N GLN A 92 8.87 -6.45 -5.97
CA GLN A 92 7.52 -6.91 -6.29
C GLN A 92 6.95 -6.12 -7.46
N VAL A 93 6.19 -6.81 -8.32
CA VAL A 93 5.40 -6.18 -9.39
C VAL A 93 3.93 -6.29 -9.02
N VAL A 94 3.34 -5.16 -8.65
CA VAL A 94 1.93 -5.05 -8.28
C VAL A 94 1.15 -4.65 -9.52
N ILE A 95 0.04 -5.33 -9.80
CA ILE A 95 -0.90 -4.89 -10.83
C ILE A 95 -1.55 -3.61 -10.30
N SER A 96 -1.38 -2.51 -11.01
CA SER A 96 -2.01 -1.24 -10.69
C SER A 96 -3.53 -1.47 -10.65
N PRO A 97 -4.17 -1.38 -9.47
CA PRO A 97 -5.59 -1.69 -9.35
C PRO A 97 -6.38 -0.63 -10.11
N SER A 98 -6.82 -0.97 -11.32
CA SER A 98 -7.72 -0.13 -12.12
C SER A 98 -9.11 -0.03 -11.47
N LYS A 99 -9.45 -0.95 -10.56
CA LYS A 99 -10.69 -0.96 -9.78
C LYS A 99 -10.39 -0.74 -8.31
N ARG A 100 -11.25 0.04 -7.63
CA ARG A 100 -11.22 0.19 -6.17
C ARG A 100 -11.22 -1.21 -5.54
N PRO A 101 -10.31 -1.51 -4.60
CA PRO A 101 -10.47 -2.70 -3.77
C PRO A 101 -11.76 -2.53 -2.97
N THR A 102 -12.82 -3.22 -3.39
CA THR A 102 -14.05 -3.31 -2.60
C THR A 102 -13.78 -4.30 -1.47
N PHE A 103 -13.44 -3.78 -0.30
CA PHE A 103 -13.59 -4.57 0.91
C PHE A 103 -15.09 -4.80 1.13
N PRO A 104 -15.54 -6.04 1.39
CA PRO A 104 -16.91 -6.25 1.83
C PRO A 104 -17.12 -5.47 3.12
N LEU A 105 -18.09 -4.56 3.12
CA LEU A 105 -18.58 -3.95 4.36
C LEU A 105 -19.26 -5.07 5.18
N PRO A 106 -19.12 -5.06 6.52
CA PRO A 106 -19.81 -5.99 7.40
C PRO A 106 -21.34 -5.87 7.30
#